data_AF-A0A7S1HTA7-F1
#
_entry.id   AF-A0A7S1HTA7-F1
#
_cell.length_a   1.000
_cell.length_b   1.000
_cell.length_c   1.000
_cell.angle_alpha   90.00
_cell.angle_beta   90.00
_cell.angle_gamma   90.00
#
_symmetry.space_group_name_H-M   'P 1'
#
loop_
_entity.id
_entity.type
_entity.pdbx_description
1 polymer ?
#
loop_
_entity_poly.entity_id
_entity_poly.type
_entity_poly.pdbx_seq_one_letter_code
_entity_poly.pdbx_strand_id
1 'polypeptide(L)'
;TRPLKKGATYVTHMSAGRISNLRRVLQAWRDPTSGDPGPVVVVFFAPSANDTQAIIDHVQSDLLHPQQLAYTIYSNPSGDLRYYPINILRNIGLAHVQTELCVLADGDMVPDHHLYAYLTSDKYTGFVEQSRTTALVLPVFFLNRNEETGEVPPVPTNKGALLRAMSKGEIKAPLDHPRRPHHFLTDYNRWQGDDRDYFIRYRFWYEPYTILNPRWMPFFDQRFIYYGFDKVTFAWALHCRGFRFQVLAEHFLVHYPHERDTSWQKEEDGTAAWKAEQLLKLVDAFFSEMPSSPWGWRSDWAAT
;
A
#
# COMPACT_ATOMS: atom_id res chain seq x y z
N THR A 1 3.33 9.22 -24.35
CA THR A 1 3.63 8.24 -23.27
C THR A 1 3.76 6.87 -23.89
N ARG A 2 4.69 6.01 -23.43
CA ARG A 2 4.80 4.64 -23.94
C ARG A 2 3.50 3.87 -23.61
N PRO A 3 3.00 3.01 -24.51
CA PRO A 3 1.82 2.19 -24.19
C PRO A 3 2.15 1.25 -23.03
N LEU A 4 1.20 1.11 -22.09
CA LEU A 4 1.29 0.14 -21.01
C LEU A 4 1.09 -1.27 -21.58
N LYS A 5 1.84 -2.22 -21.07
CA LYS A 5 1.79 -3.64 -21.42
C LYS A 5 0.66 -4.33 -20.65
N LYS A 6 0.15 -5.43 -21.20
CA LYS A 6 -0.77 -6.31 -20.47
C LYS A 6 -0.11 -6.81 -19.18
N GLY A 7 -0.80 -6.72 -18.05
CA GLY A 7 -0.36 -7.31 -16.78
C GLY A 7 -0.61 -6.44 -15.55
N ALA A 8 -0.04 -6.86 -14.42
CA ALA A 8 -0.13 -6.15 -13.14
C ALA A 8 1.25 -6.02 -12.48
N THR A 9 1.63 -4.79 -12.10
CA THR A 9 2.88 -4.50 -11.38
C THR A 9 2.63 -4.30 -9.89
N TYR A 10 3.38 -4.94 -9.02
CA TYR A 10 3.40 -4.61 -7.60
C TYR A 10 4.34 -3.42 -7.36
N VAL A 11 3.85 -2.34 -6.76
CA VAL A 11 4.61 -1.11 -6.54
C VAL A 11 4.74 -0.86 -5.05
N THR A 12 5.97 -0.71 -4.58
CA THR A 12 6.24 -0.44 -3.17
C THR A 12 7.42 0.50 -2.96
N HIS A 13 7.58 0.96 -1.73
CA HIS A 13 8.70 1.79 -1.29
C HIS A 13 9.12 1.37 0.12
N MET A 14 10.43 1.44 0.40
CA MET A 14 10.96 0.98 1.68
C MET A 14 12.32 1.59 2.03
N SER A 15 12.66 1.61 3.31
CA SER A 15 14.02 1.81 3.81
C SER A 15 14.80 0.50 3.76
N ALA A 16 16.11 0.56 4.01
CA ALA A 16 16.97 -0.62 4.08
C ALA A 16 16.49 -1.66 5.12
N GLY A 17 15.92 -1.22 6.24
CA GLY A 17 15.44 -2.09 7.32
C GLY A 17 14.28 -3.02 6.96
N ARG A 18 13.61 -2.81 5.82
CA ARG A 18 12.47 -3.62 5.35
C ARG A 18 12.77 -4.45 4.12
N ILE A 19 14.01 -4.50 3.65
CA ILE A 19 14.43 -5.27 2.46
C ILE A 19 14.03 -6.75 2.57
N SER A 20 14.07 -7.33 3.78
CA SER A 20 13.66 -8.73 3.99
C SER A 20 12.19 -9.02 3.64
N ASN A 21 11.32 -8.00 3.68
CA ASN A 21 9.92 -8.12 3.24
C ASN A 21 9.82 -8.15 1.71
N LEU A 22 10.71 -7.49 0.98
CA LEU A 22 10.72 -7.53 -0.48
C LEU A 22 10.90 -8.96 -1.01
N ARG A 23 11.73 -9.78 -0.36
CA ARG A 23 11.86 -11.22 -0.71
C ARG A 23 10.52 -11.94 -0.63
N ARG A 24 9.72 -11.67 0.39
CA ARG A 24 8.39 -12.27 0.57
C ARG A 24 7.43 -11.82 -0.52
N VAL A 25 7.47 -10.53 -0.89
CA VAL A 25 6.70 -10.00 -2.02
C VAL A 25 7.11 -10.68 -3.32
N LEU A 26 8.40 -10.81 -3.61
CA LEU A 26 8.90 -11.45 -4.84
C LEU A 26 8.52 -12.94 -4.95
N GLN A 27 8.39 -13.63 -3.80
CA GLN A 27 7.92 -15.01 -3.72
C GLN A 27 6.40 -15.11 -3.91
N ALA A 28 5.62 -14.22 -3.28
CA ALA A 28 4.17 -14.22 -3.36
C ALA A 28 3.63 -13.66 -4.69
N TRP A 29 4.33 -12.72 -5.32
CA TRP A 29 3.92 -12.05 -6.56
C TRP A 29 4.31 -12.85 -7.81
N ARG A 30 3.75 -14.06 -7.92
CA ARG A 30 4.00 -15.03 -8.99
C ARG A 30 2.72 -15.75 -9.36
N ASP A 31 2.71 -16.36 -10.54
CA ASP A 31 1.68 -17.34 -10.86
C ASP A 31 2.02 -18.65 -10.12
N PRO A 32 1.13 -19.16 -9.23
CA PRO A 32 1.44 -20.37 -8.45
C PRO A 32 1.41 -21.65 -9.30
N THR A 33 0.83 -21.61 -10.51
CA THR A 33 0.75 -22.75 -11.43
C THR A 33 1.95 -22.80 -12.35
N SER A 34 2.28 -21.70 -13.02
CA SER A 34 3.41 -21.67 -13.96
C SER A 34 4.75 -21.31 -13.30
N GLY A 35 4.72 -20.67 -12.12
CA GLY A 35 5.90 -20.11 -11.46
C GLY A 35 6.35 -18.76 -12.04
N ASP A 36 5.64 -18.25 -13.05
CA ASP A 36 6.04 -17.04 -13.77
C ASP A 36 6.02 -15.81 -12.83
N PRO A 37 7.12 -15.05 -12.79
CA PRO A 37 7.19 -13.86 -11.95
C PRO A 37 6.35 -12.71 -12.50
N GLY A 38 5.60 -12.05 -11.61
CA GLY A 38 4.98 -10.76 -11.91
C GLY A 38 5.94 -9.60 -11.69
N PRO A 39 5.87 -8.50 -12.47
CA PRO A 39 6.78 -7.37 -12.30
C PRO A 39 6.57 -6.68 -10.94
N VAL A 40 7.68 -6.31 -10.30
CA VAL A 40 7.75 -5.57 -9.04
C VAL A 40 8.60 -4.32 -9.24
N VAL A 41 8.08 -3.18 -8.82
CA VAL A 41 8.81 -1.91 -8.76
C VAL A 41 9.00 -1.54 -7.30
N VAL A 42 10.25 -1.29 -6.89
CA VAL A 42 10.58 -0.80 -5.55
C VAL A 42 11.36 0.52 -5.62
N VAL A 43 10.99 1.47 -4.77
CA VAL A 43 11.82 2.66 -4.53
C VAL A 43 12.41 2.57 -3.13
N PHE A 44 13.73 2.44 -3.05
CA PHE A 44 14.46 2.44 -1.80
C PHE A 44 14.78 3.85 -1.35
N PHE A 45 14.48 4.17 -0.10
CA PHE A 45 14.93 5.40 0.54
C PHE A 45 16.27 5.16 1.21
N ALA A 46 17.30 5.86 0.73
CA ALA A 46 18.67 5.77 1.23
C ALA A 46 19.11 7.13 1.80
N PRO A 47 18.99 7.33 3.11
CA PRO A 47 19.24 8.63 3.70
C PRO A 47 20.73 8.92 3.93
N SER A 48 21.59 7.92 3.87
CA SER A 48 23.04 8.06 3.88
C SER A 48 23.72 7.27 2.76
N ALA A 49 25.02 7.54 2.56
CA ALA A 49 25.86 6.74 1.66
C ALA A 49 25.97 5.28 2.15
N ASN A 50 25.99 5.05 3.47
CA ASN A 50 26.02 3.72 4.06
C ASN A 50 24.73 2.95 3.75
N ASP A 51 23.57 3.59 3.88
CA ASP A 51 22.29 2.97 3.52
C ASP A 51 22.23 2.65 2.02
N THR A 52 22.73 3.57 1.19
CA THR A 52 22.84 3.35 -0.26
C THR A 52 23.64 2.10 -0.57
N GLN A 53 24.82 1.96 0.04
CA GLN A 53 25.67 0.78 -0.15
C GLN A 53 25.01 -0.49 0.38
N ALA A 54 24.42 -0.44 1.58
CA ALA A 54 23.71 -1.58 2.16
C ALA A 54 22.56 -2.07 1.27
N ILE A 55 21.80 -1.16 0.66
CA ILE A 55 20.75 -1.50 -0.31
C ILE A 55 21.36 -2.16 -1.56
N ILE A 56 22.43 -1.59 -2.12
CA ILE A 56 23.11 -2.16 -3.30
C ILE A 56 23.58 -3.58 -3.02
N ASP A 57 24.24 -3.80 -1.89
CA ASP A 57 24.77 -5.10 -1.50
C ASP A 57 23.65 -6.14 -1.37
N HIS A 58 22.56 -5.81 -0.67
CA HIS A 58 21.39 -6.71 -0.55
C HIS A 58 20.72 -7.00 -1.90
N VAL A 59 20.58 -5.99 -2.76
CA VAL A 59 19.96 -6.21 -4.08
C VAL A 59 20.82 -7.16 -4.91
N GLN A 60 22.15 -7.01 -4.84
CA GLN A 60 23.11 -7.83 -5.58
C GLN A 60 23.27 -9.25 -5.01
N SER A 61 23.22 -9.44 -3.69
CA SER A 61 23.38 -10.76 -3.07
C SER A 61 22.10 -11.58 -3.09
N ASP A 62 20.96 -10.95 -2.78
CA ASP A 62 19.82 -11.63 -2.19
C ASP A 62 18.52 -11.48 -2.98
N LEU A 63 18.48 -10.54 -3.93
CA LEU A 63 17.27 -10.13 -4.64
C LEU A 63 17.46 -9.98 -6.15
N LEU A 64 18.57 -10.46 -6.72
CA LEU A 64 18.80 -10.43 -8.17
C LEU A 64 17.78 -11.34 -8.89
N HIS A 65 16.66 -10.73 -9.26
CA HIS A 65 15.65 -11.28 -10.14
C HIS A 65 15.43 -10.30 -11.29
N PRO A 66 16.37 -10.21 -12.26
CA PRO A 66 16.37 -9.15 -13.27
C PRO A 66 15.12 -9.14 -14.16
N GLN A 67 14.39 -10.25 -14.22
CA GLN A 67 13.11 -10.35 -14.95
C GLN A 67 11.90 -9.89 -14.12
N GLN A 68 12.03 -9.79 -12.79
CA GLN A 68 10.95 -9.51 -11.85
C GLN A 68 11.07 -8.12 -11.22
N LEU A 69 12.28 -7.70 -10.81
CA LEU A 69 12.49 -6.53 -9.97
C LEU A 69 13.09 -5.36 -10.75
N ALA A 70 12.39 -4.23 -10.78
CA ALA A 70 12.95 -2.92 -11.10
C ALA A 70 13.08 -2.12 -9.80
N TYR A 71 14.25 -1.52 -9.57
CA TYR A 71 14.49 -0.73 -8.36
C TYR A 71 15.08 0.65 -8.67
N THR A 72 14.77 1.60 -7.81
CA THR A 72 15.39 2.94 -7.79
C THR A 72 15.86 3.22 -6.37
N ILE A 73 17.05 3.77 -6.22
CA ILE A 73 17.55 4.24 -4.92
C ILE A 73 17.42 5.76 -4.90
N TYR A 74 16.54 6.27 -4.06
CA TYR A 74 16.41 7.69 -3.78
C TYR A 74 17.39 8.05 -2.66
N SER A 75 18.52 8.65 -3.03
CA SER A 75 19.50 9.16 -2.08
C SER A 75 19.13 10.58 -1.64
N ASN A 76 19.15 10.85 -0.33
CA ASN A 76 19.04 12.21 0.22
C ASN A 76 20.37 12.63 0.89
N PRO A 77 21.42 12.93 0.12
CA PRO A 77 22.75 13.22 0.66
C PRO A 77 22.84 14.54 1.44
N SER A 78 21.80 15.38 1.39
CA SER A 78 21.71 16.66 2.11
C SER A 78 21.76 16.55 3.63
N GLY A 79 21.62 15.33 4.18
CA GLY A 79 21.76 15.08 5.63
C GLY A 79 20.59 15.58 6.49
N ASP A 80 19.52 16.12 5.90
CA ASP A 80 18.27 16.34 6.64
C ASP A 80 17.55 14.99 6.82
N LEU A 81 18.09 14.22 7.77
CA LEU A 81 17.68 12.86 8.09
C LEU A 81 16.35 12.81 8.88
N ARG A 82 15.48 13.81 8.74
CA ARG A 82 14.26 13.92 9.54
C ARG A 82 12.98 13.46 8.85
N TYR A 83 12.97 13.27 7.52
CA TYR A 83 11.74 12.93 6.78
C TYR A 83 11.87 11.76 5.79
N TYR A 84 10.89 10.84 5.84
CA TYR A 84 10.67 9.76 4.85
C TYR A 84 9.70 10.28 3.77
N PRO A 85 10.15 10.60 2.54
CA PRO A 85 9.37 11.35 1.56
C PRO A 85 8.34 10.48 0.83
N ILE A 86 7.38 9.91 1.57
CA ILE A 86 6.52 8.79 1.16
C ILE A 86 5.85 8.99 -0.21
N ASN A 87 5.20 10.13 -0.44
CA ASN A 87 4.47 10.39 -1.67
C ASN A 87 5.39 10.68 -2.87
N ILE A 88 6.60 11.22 -2.63
CA ILE A 88 7.61 11.35 -3.68
C ILE A 88 8.06 9.95 -4.13
N LEU A 89 8.36 9.05 -3.18
CA LEU A 89 8.77 7.68 -3.49
C LEU A 89 7.68 6.90 -4.24
N ARG A 90 6.41 7.06 -3.84
CA ARG A 90 5.27 6.47 -4.56
C ARG A 90 5.16 6.98 -6.01
N ASN A 91 5.30 8.29 -6.22
CA ASN A 91 5.25 8.86 -7.57
C ASN A 91 6.43 8.40 -8.44
N ILE A 92 7.64 8.26 -7.88
CA ILE A 92 8.78 7.66 -8.57
C ILE A 92 8.45 6.22 -8.96
N GLY A 93 7.94 5.42 -8.04
CA GLY A 93 7.55 4.02 -8.31
C GLY A 93 6.51 3.92 -9.42
N LEU A 94 5.46 4.74 -9.35
CA LEU A 94 4.43 4.83 -10.38
C LEU A 94 4.98 5.20 -11.77
N ALA A 95 5.97 6.10 -11.83
CA ALA A 95 6.60 6.48 -13.10
C ALA A 95 7.36 5.32 -13.78
N HIS A 96 7.74 4.30 -13.02
CA HIS A 96 8.41 3.09 -13.53
C HIS A 96 7.43 1.96 -13.88
N VAL A 97 6.14 2.08 -13.58
CA VAL A 97 5.13 1.07 -13.93
C VAL A 97 4.98 0.98 -15.45
N GLN A 98 5.05 -0.23 -15.98
CA GLN A 98 4.90 -0.51 -17.41
C GLN A 98 3.66 -1.34 -17.74
N THR A 99 2.81 -1.66 -16.78
CA THR A 99 1.62 -2.51 -16.97
C THR A 99 0.32 -1.73 -16.79
N GLU A 100 -0.78 -2.24 -17.35
CA GLU A 100 -2.09 -1.55 -17.27
C GLU A 100 -2.74 -1.62 -15.89
N LEU A 101 -2.34 -2.56 -15.03
CA LEU A 101 -2.74 -2.57 -13.62
C LEU A 101 -1.51 -2.40 -12.74
N CYS A 102 -1.69 -1.79 -11.58
CA CYS A 102 -0.70 -1.84 -10.51
C CYS A 102 -1.35 -1.93 -9.13
N VAL A 103 -0.69 -2.66 -8.24
CA VAL A 103 -1.00 -2.71 -6.81
C VAL A 103 -0.08 -1.72 -6.10
N LEU A 104 -0.66 -0.75 -5.40
CA LEU A 104 0.10 0.20 -4.59
C LEU A 104 0.12 -0.28 -3.15
N ALA A 105 1.32 -0.55 -2.61
CA ALA A 105 1.48 -1.14 -1.29
C ALA A 105 2.67 -0.56 -0.52
N ASP A 106 2.55 -0.46 0.80
CA ASP A 106 3.65 -0.04 1.66
C ASP A 106 4.68 -1.19 1.82
N GLY A 107 5.93 -0.88 2.19
CA GLY A 107 7.03 -1.85 2.22
C GLY A 107 6.93 -2.98 3.25
N ASP A 108 5.86 -3.00 4.05
CA ASP A 108 5.52 -4.02 5.04
C ASP A 108 4.33 -4.89 4.60
N MET A 109 3.77 -4.63 3.43
CA MET A 109 2.64 -5.39 2.89
C MET A 109 3.12 -6.51 1.98
N VAL A 110 2.61 -7.70 2.21
CA VAL A 110 2.81 -8.89 1.37
C VAL A 110 1.45 -9.33 0.81
N PRO A 111 1.29 -9.51 -0.50
CA PRO A 111 0.03 -9.99 -1.06
C PRO A 111 -0.20 -11.48 -0.77
N ASP A 112 -1.45 -11.93 -0.81
CA ASP A 112 -1.73 -13.35 -0.93
C ASP A 112 -1.11 -13.93 -2.22
N HIS A 113 -0.85 -15.23 -2.22
CA HIS A 113 -0.05 -15.88 -3.27
C HIS A 113 -0.80 -16.03 -4.60
N HIS A 114 -2.11 -15.79 -4.63
CA HIS A 114 -2.94 -15.98 -5.81
C HIS A 114 -3.34 -14.67 -6.49
N LEU A 115 -3.06 -13.52 -5.86
CA LEU A 115 -3.48 -12.21 -6.39
C LEU A 115 -2.89 -11.90 -7.77
N TYR A 116 -1.61 -12.20 -8.02
CA TYR A 116 -1.02 -11.92 -9.34
C TYR A 116 -1.72 -12.72 -10.44
N ALA A 117 -1.85 -14.04 -10.27
CA ALA A 117 -2.54 -14.92 -11.21
C ALA A 117 -4.01 -14.53 -11.39
N TYR A 118 -4.69 -14.10 -10.33
CA TYR A 118 -6.05 -13.58 -10.42
C TYR A 118 -6.13 -12.35 -11.32
N LEU A 119 -5.25 -11.38 -11.13
CA LEU A 119 -5.25 -10.15 -11.93
C LEU A 119 -4.88 -10.39 -13.39
N THR A 120 -4.08 -11.42 -13.70
CA THR A 120 -3.65 -11.75 -15.06
C THR A 120 -4.46 -12.86 -15.73
N SER A 121 -5.50 -13.35 -15.07
CA SER A 121 -6.41 -14.39 -15.55
C SER A 121 -7.25 -13.98 -16.77
N ASP A 122 -8.20 -14.83 -17.16
CA ASP A 122 -9.23 -14.54 -18.15
C ASP A 122 -10.10 -13.32 -17.78
N LYS A 123 -10.18 -12.95 -16.49
CA LYS A 123 -10.86 -11.75 -16.00
C LYS A 123 -10.10 -10.44 -16.22
N TYR A 124 -8.83 -10.51 -16.66
CA TYR A 124 -7.94 -9.34 -16.84
C TYR A 124 -8.60 -8.15 -17.54
N THR A 125 -9.24 -8.40 -18.69
CA THR A 125 -9.86 -7.34 -19.49
C THR A 125 -10.96 -6.62 -18.71
N GLY A 126 -11.72 -7.36 -17.91
CA GLY A 126 -12.73 -6.80 -17.01
C GLY A 126 -12.12 -5.86 -15.96
N PHE A 127 -11.01 -6.25 -15.33
CA PHE A 127 -10.31 -5.39 -14.37
C PHE A 127 -9.77 -4.11 -15.02
N VAL A 128 -9.19 -4.20 -16.23
CA VAL A 128 -8.70 -3.02 -16.96
C VAL A 128 -9.83 -2.06 -17.29
N GLU A 129 -10.96 -2.54 -17.81
CA GLU A 129 -12.10 -1.67 -18.11
C GLU A 129 -12.70 -1.06 -16.84
N GLN A 130 -12.84 -1.86 -15.80
CA GLN A 130 -13.35 -1.41 -14.52
C GLN A 130 -12.46 -0.34 -13.85
N SER A 131 -11.13 -0.45 -14.03
CA SER A 131 -10.15 0.48 -13.46
C SER A 131 -10.26 1.92 -13.97
N ARG A 132 -11.08 2.16 -15.01
CA ARG A 132 -11.39 3.51 -15.53
C ARG A 132 -12.19 4.35 -14.53
N THR A 133 -13.00 3.70 -13.70
CA THR A 133 -13.95 4.36 -12.79
C THR A 133 -14.00 3.73 -11.40
N THR A 134 -13.26 2.64 -11.16
CA THR A 134 -13.32 1.90 -9.91
C THR A 134 -11.91 1.58 -9.42
N ALA A 135 -11.64 1.89 -8.15
CA ALA A 135 -10.50 1.39 -7.42
C ALA A 135 -10.89 0.05 -6.80
N LEU A 136 -10.21 -1.03 -7.20
CA LEU A 136 -10.35 -2.31 -6.51
C LEU A 136 -9.56 -2.22 -5.21
N VAL A 137 -10.13 -2.67 -4.11
CA VAL A 137 -9.60 -2.51 -2.76
C VAL A 137 -9.19 -3.87 -2.22
N LEU A 138 -7.97 -3.92 -1.67
CA LEU A 138 -7.44 -5.07 -0.95
C LEU A 138 -7.59 -4.83 0.56
N PRO A 139 -8.34 -5.67 1.28
CA PRO A 139 -8.31 -5.71 2.74
C PRO A 139 -6.89 -5.99 3.24
N VAL A 140 -6.58 -5.46 4.42
CA VAL A 140 -5.30 -5.70 5.10
C VAL A 140 -5.54 -6.47 6.38
N PHE A 141 -4.64 -7.40 6.67
CA PHE A 141 -4.58 -8.16 7.92
C PHE A 141 -3.18 -8.10 8.53
N PHE A 142 -3.08 -8.16 9.86
CA PHE A 142 -1.84 -7.99 10.61
C PHE A 142 -1.42 -9.33 11.20
N LEU A 143 -0.30 -9.88 10.74
CA LEU A 143 0.31 -11.04 11.38
C LEU A 143 0.72 -10.68 12.80
N ASN A 144 0.53 -11.61 13.73
CA ASN A 144 1.01 -11.48 15.10
C ASN A 144 2.35 -12.21 15.21
N ARG A 145 3.37 -11.51 15.71
CA ARG A 145 4.61 -12.16 16.16
C ARG A 145 4.29 -12.88 17.46
N ASN A 146 4.67 -14.15 17.56
CA ASN A 146 4.60 -14.87 18.82
C ASN A 146 5.55 -14.21 19.83
N GLU A 147 5.01 -13.74 20.96
CA GLU A 147 5.78 -13.00 21.97
C GLU A 147 6.75 -13.91 22.74
N GLU A 148 6.46 -15.21 22.84
CA GLU A 148 7.28 -16.19 23.56
C GLU A 148 8.45 -16.70 22.71
N THR A 149 8.17 -17.07 21.45
CA THR A 149 9.18 -17.66 20.55
C THR A 149 9.84 -16.65 19.63
N GLY A 150 9.26 -15.45 19.47
CA GLY A 150 9.69 -14.44 18.50
C GLY A 150 9.36 -14.79 17.04
N GLU A 151 8.76 -15.96 16.79
CA GLU A 151 8.42 -16.44 15.46
C GLU A 151 7.25 -15.66 14.86
N VAL A 152 7.27 -15.50 13.53
CA VAL A 152 6.17 -14.93 12.78
C VAL A 152 5.57 -16.04 11.92
N PRO A 153 4.23 -16.27 11.99
CA PRO A 153 3.56 -17.25 11.15
C PRO A 153 3.77 -16.97 9.65
N PRO A 154 3.70 -17.98 8.78
CA PRO A 154 3.78 -17.78 7.35
C PRO A 154 2.60 -16.94 6.84
N VAL A 155 2.83 -16.18 5.78
CA VAL A 155 1.78 -15.42 5.10
C VAL A 155 0.73 -16.39 4.55
N PRO A 156 -0.56 -16.23 4.89
CA PRO A 156 -1.60 -17.09 4.35
C PRO A 156 -1.70 -16.98 2.82
N THR A 157 -1.77 -18.14 2.15
CA THR A 157 -1.74 -18.20 0.68
C THR A 157 -3.07 -17.84 0.01
N ASN A 158 -4.18 -17.97 0.74
CA ASN A 158 -5.54 -17.67 0.27
C ASN A 158 -6.46 -17.39 1.47
N LYS A 159 -7.70 -16.95 1.19
CA LYS A 159 -8.69 -16.60 2.22
C LYS A 159 -9.00 -17.74 3.18
N GLY A 160 -9.14 -18.97 2.70
CA GLY A 160 -9.36 -20.13 3.57
C GLY A 160 -8.22 -20.33 4.58
N ALA A 161 -6.97 -20.16 4.15
CA ALA A 161 -5.81 -20.20 5.04
C ALA A 161 -5.79 -19.03 6.01
N LEU A 162 -6.16 -17.83 5.56
CA LEU A 162 -6.26 -16.63 6.39
C LEU A 162 -7.28 -16.83 7.52
N LEU A 163 -8.50 -17.31 7.22
CA LEU A 163 -9.54 -17.54 8.22
C LEU A 163 -9.11 -18.57 9.28
N ARG A 164 -8.36 -19.61 8.87
CA ARG A 164 -7.77 -20.57 9.82
C ARG A 164 -6.67 -19.96 10.69
N ALA A 165 -5.85 -19.06 10.14
CA ALA A 165 -4.85 -18.35 10.93
C ALA A 165 -5.52 -17.36 11.90
N MET A 166 -6.62 -16.71 11.49
CA MET A 166 -7.42 -15.84 12.37
C MET A 166 -8.01 -16.62 13.55
N SER A 167 -8.54 -17.83 13.32
CA SER A 167 -9.11 -18.65 14.41
C SER A 167 -8.07 -19.12 15.42
N LYS A 168 -6.79 -19.16 15.04
CA LYS A 168 -5.65 -19.45 15.92
C LYS A 168 -5.07 -18.20 16.60
N GLY A 169 -5.53 -17.00 16.27
CA GLY A 169 -4.95 -15.75 16.75
C GLY A 169 -3.60 -15.40 16.13
N GLU A 170 -3.18 -16.07 15.05
CA GLU A 170 -1.91 -15.84 14.34
C GLU A 170 -1.94 -14.56 13.49
N ILE A 171 -3.14 -14.10 13.13
CA ILE A 171 -3.38 -12.94 12.27
C ILE A 171 -4.69 -12.27 12.69
N LYS A 172 -4.77 -10.94 12.57
CA LYS A 172 -5.96 -10.17 12.95
C LYS A 172 -6.34 -9.15 11.88
N ALA A 173 -7.62 -8.90 11.74
CA ALA A 173 -8.07 -7.70 11.04
C ALA A 173 -7.67 -6.46 11.86
N PRO A 174 -7.46 -5.29 11.23
CA PRO A 174 -7.37 -4.03 11.96
C PRO A 174 -8.60 -3.87 12.86
N LEU A 175 -8.38 -3.31 14.04
CA LEU A 175 -9.46 -3.04 14.99
C LEU A 175 -10.52 -2.18 14.30
N ASP A 176 -11.72 -2.75 14.14
CA ASP A 176 -12.88 -2.05 13.63
C ASP A 176 -13.37 -1.08 14.71
N HIS A 177 -12.79 0.12 14.73
CA HIS A 177 -13.12 1.15 15.69
C HIS A 177 -13.59 2.42 14.97
N PRO A 178 -14.82 2.92 15.21
CA PRO A 178 -15.35 4.11 14.54
C PRO A 178 -14.50 5.37 14.70
N ARG A 179 -13.68 5.44 15.77
CA ARG A 179 -12.72 6.55 16.01
C ARG A 179 -11.32 6.31 15.42
N ARG A 180 -11.10 5.18 14.72
CA ARG A 180 -9.87 4.86 13.98
C ARG A 180 -10.22 4.44 12.54
N PRO A 181 -10.70 5.41 11.73
CA PRO A 181 -11.37 5.16 10.45
C PRO A 181 -10.49 4.68 9.28
N HIS A 182 -9.24 4.27 9.51
CA HIS A 182 -8.31 4.01 8.41
C HIS A 182 -8.70 2.79 7.56
N HIS A 183 -9.32 1.75 8.16
CA HIS A 183 -9.74 0.55 7.43
C HIS A 183 -11.18 0.09 7.65
N PHE A 184 -11.97 0.76 8.49
CA PHE A 184 -13.32 0.31 8.88
C PHE A 184 -14.30 0.13 7.71
N LEU A 185 -14.18 0.94 6.64
CA LEU A 185 -15.09 0.82 5.49
C LEU A 185 -14.96 -0.48 4.73
N THR A 186 -13.90 -1.26 4.98
CA THR A 186 -13.75 -2.60 4.41
C THR A 186 -14.84 -3.55 4.90
N ASP A 187 -15.44 -3.35 6.09
CA ASP A 187 -16.39 -4.28 6.71
C ASP A 187 -15.80 -5.70 6.78
N TYR A 188 -14.86 -5.89 7.71
CA TYR A 188 -14.14 -7.15 7.87
C TYR A 188 -15.04 -8.33 8.28
N ASN A 189 -16.17 -8.06 8.91
CA ASN A 189 -17.14 -9.11 9.26
C ASN A 189 -17.83 -9.62 8.00
N ARG A 190 -18.29 -8.71 7.13
CA ARG A 190 -18.80 -9.08 5.82
C ARG A 190 -17.75 -9.80 4.99
N TRP A 191 -16.53 -9.26 4.89
CA TRP A 191 -15.47 -9.84 4.08
C TRP A 191 -15.18 -11.30 4.43
N GLN A 192 -15.16 -11.63 5.72
CA GLN A 192 -14.91 -12.99 6.20
C GLN A 192 -16.01 -13.98 5.78
N GLY A 193 -17.25 -13.53 5.58
CA GLY A 193 -18.40 -14.37 5.27
C GLY A 193 -18.91 -14.32 3.82
N ASP A 194 -18.49 -13.33 3.03
CA ASP A 194 -18.95 -13.10 1.65
C ASP A 194 -17.87 -13.53 0.66
N ASP A 195 -18.22 -14.23 -0.42
CA ASP A 195 -17.31 -14.68 -1.49
C ASP A 195 -17.40 -13.80 -2.75
N ARG A 196 -18.20 -12.72 -2.69
CA ARG A 196 -18.43 -11.80 -3.80
C ARG A 196 -17.89 -10.41 -3.51
N ASP A 197 -17.20 -9.83 -4.49
CA ASP A 197 -16.70 -8.47 -4.43
C ASP A 197 -17.86 -7.47 -4.22
N TYR A 198 -17.65 -6.45 -3.39
CA TYR A 198 -18.71 -5.51 -3.03
C TYR A 198 -18.25 -4.07 -3.03
N PHE A 199 -19.16 -3.18 -3.45
CA PHE A 199 -18.92 -1.75 -3.40
C PHE A 199 -19.11 -1.22 -1.98
N ILE A 200 -18.25 -0.29 -1.60
CA ILE A 200 -18.36 0.46 -0.35
C ILE A 200 -18.75 1.90 -0.65
N ARG A 201 -19.53 2.50 0.25
CA ARG A 201 -19.76 3.94 0.24
C ARG A 201 -18.54 4.61 0.86
N TYR A 202 -17.66 5.12 0.01
CA TYR A 202 -16.45 5.80 0.45
C TYR A 202 -16.79 6.96 1.40
N ARG A 203 -15.97 7.09 2.44
CA ARG A 203 -15.96 8.22 3.36
C ARG A 203 -14.53 8.69 3.55
N PHE A 204 -14.40 9.99 3.82
CA PHE A 204 -13.13 10.57 4.20
C PHE A 204 -12.50 9.81 5.39
N TRP A 205 -11.17 9.80 5.46
CA TRP A 205 -10.31 9.01 6.36
C TRP A 205 -10.02 7.56 6.00
N TYR A 206 -10.75 6.99 5.05
CA TYR A 206 -10.44 5.63 4.62
C TYR A 206 -9.10 5.60 3.87
N GLU A 207 -8.24 4.66 4.25
CA GLU A 207 -6.92 4.39 3.68
C GLU A 207 -6.88 3.01 3.02
N PRO A 208 -7.50 2.85 1.83
CA PRO A 208 -7.45 1.60 1.10
C PRO A 208 -6.09 1.37 0.46
N TYR A 209 -5.71 0.09 0.37
CA TYR A 209 -4.74 -0.36 -0.62
C TYR A 209 -5.49 -0.73 -1.89
N THR A 210 -5.06 -0.18 -3.03
CA THR A 210 -5.85 -0.21 -4.25
C THR A 210 -5.11 -0.81 -5.43
N ILE A 211 -5.87 -1.46 -6.30
CA ILE A 211 -5.45 -1.89 -7.64
C ILE A 211 -6.12 -0.95 -8.64
N LEU A 212 -5.30 -0.31 -9.46
CA LEU A 212 -5.71 0.73 -10.39
C LEU A 212 -4.88 0.67 -11.67
N ASN A 213 -5.38 1.31 -12.72
CA ASN A 213 -4.58 1.60 -13.90
C ASN A 213 -3.86 2.95 -13.72
N PRO A 214 -2.51 2.99 -13.85
CA PRO A 214 -1.73 4.21 -13.65
C PRO A 214 -2.10 5.35 -14.61
N ARG A 215 -2.79 5.06 -15.71
CA ARG A 215 -3.32 6.06 -16.63
C ARG A 215 -4.45 6.91 -16.03
N TRP A 216 -5.24 6.35 -15.12
CA TRP A 216 -6.47 7.00 -14.61
C TRP A 216 -6.34 7.50 -13.17
N MET A 217 -5.28 7.14 -12.46
CA MET A 217 -5.04 7.60 -11.10
C MET A 217 -4.38 8.99 -11.07
N PRO A 218 -4.64 9.82 -10.05
CA PRO A 218 -3.84 11.01 -9.80
C PRO A 218 -2.43 10.64 -9.31
N PHE A 219 -1.51 11.59 -9.36
CA PHE A 219 -0.28 11.47 -8.56
C PHE A 219 -0.60 11.70 -7.08
N PHE A 220 0.22 11.12 -6.21
CA PHE A 220 0.20 11.46 -4.79
C PHE A 220 0.65 12.91 -4.60
N ASP A 221 0.02 13.62 -3.67
CA ASP A 221 0.41 14.99 -3.33
C ASP A 221 1.74 14.96 -2.55
N GLN A 222 2.80 15.48 -3.18
CA GLN A 222 4.17 15.41 -2.66
C GLN A 222 4.42 16.34 -1.46
N ARG A 223 3.46 17.23 -1.12
CA ARG A 223 3.53 18.04 0.11
C ARG A 223 3.41 17.17 1.36
N PHE A 224 2.75 16.02 1.26
CA PHE A 224 2.63 15.03 2.34
C PHE A 224 3.92 14.20 2.42
N ILE A 225 4.91 14.78 3.11
CA ILE A 225 6.24 14.20 3.37
C ILE A 225 6.34 13.52 4.74
N TYR A 226 5.27 13.56 5.54
CA TYR A 226 5.15 12.90 6.84
C TYR A 226 4.28 11.65 6.73
N TYR A 227 4.40 10.75 7.72
CA TYR A 227 3.40 9.72 7.92
C TYR A 227 2.08 10.37 8.36
N GLY A 228 0.98 10.00 7.70
CA GLY A 228 -0.36 10.46 8.03
C GLY A 228 -0.99 11.25 6.90
N PHE A 229 -2.27 10.98 6.66
CA PHE A 229 -3.08 11.55 5.58
C PHE A 229 -2.55 11.34 4.15
N ASP A 230 -1.39 10.71 3.96
CA ASP A 230 -0.77 10.45 2.67
C ASP A 230 -1.66 9.57 1.77
N LYS A 231 -2.15 8.42 2.28
CA LYS A 231 -3.12 7.57 1.58
C LYS A 231 -4.53 8.16 1.59
N VAL A 232 -4.93 8.82 2.68
CA VAL A 232 -6.26 9.42 2.82
C VAL A 232 -6.51 10.45 1.70
N THR A 233 -5.55 11.35 1.48
CA THR A 233 -5.65 12.41 0.47
C THR A 233 -5.64 11.84 -0.94
N PHE A 234 -4.85 10.80 -1.22
CA PHE A 234 -4.89 10.07 -2.48
C PHE A 234 -6.24 9.40 -2.75
N ALA A 235 -6.79 8.68 -1.76
CA ALA A 235 -8.12 8.07 -1.88
C ALA A 235 -9.23 9.13 -2.04
N TRP A 236 -9.12 10.26 -1.35
CA TRP A 236 -10.03 11.40 -1.54
C TRP A 236 -9.93 11.98 -2.96
N ALA A 237 -8.72 12.07 -3.51
CA ALA A 237 -8.48 12.56 -4.85
C ALA A 237 -9.05 11.65 -5.95
N LEU A 238 -9.05 10.33 -5.72
CA LEU A 238 -9.78 9.36 -6.56
C LEU A 238 -11.29 9.57 -6.44
N HIS A 239 -11.81 9.67 -5.22
CA HIS A 239 -13.24 9.87 -4.97
C HIS A 239 -13.79 11.13 -5.66
N CYS A 240 -13.08 12.25 -5.56
CA CYS A 240 -13.47 13.50 -6.22
C CYS A 240 -13.41 13.42 -7.75
N ARG A 241 -12.62 12.49 -8.31
CA ARG A 241 -12.60 12.18 -9.75
C ARG A 241 -13.71 11.21 -10.17
N GLY A 242 -14.63 10.87 -9.27
CA GLY A 242 -15.76 10.00 -9.56
C GLY A 242 -15.48 8.52 -9.37
N PHE A 243 -14.31 8.12 -8.84
CA PHE A 243 -14.02 6.72 -8.60
C PHE A 243 -14.93 6.12 -7.54
N ARG A 244 -15.37 4.88 -7.81
CA ARG A 244 -16.01 3.99 -6.84
C ARG A 244 -14.96 3.08 -6.21
N PHE A 245 -15.26 2.53 -5.04
CA PHE A 245 -14.36 1.62 -4.34
C PHE A 245 -15.06 0.26 -4.19
N GLN A 246 -14.41 -0.80 -4.66
CA GLN A 246 -14.93 -2.17 -4.58
C GLN A 246 -13.92 -3.06 -3.88
N VAL A 247 -14.33 -3.67 -2.78
CA VAL A 247 -13.50 -4.62 -2.03
C VAL A 247 -13.48 -5.96 -2.76
N LEU A 248 -12.29 -6.51 -2.96
CA LEU A 248 -12.11 -7.87 -3.46
C LEU A 248 -12.36 -8.87 -2.33
N ALA A 249 -13.27 -9.83 -2.54
CA ALA A 249 -13.69 -10.74 -1.48
C ALA A 249 -12.69 -11.88 -1.21
N GLU A 250 -11.85 -12.24 -2.17
CA GLU A 250 -10.98 -13.43 -2.08
C GLU A 250 -9.48 -13.10 -1.94
N HIS A 251 -9.10 -11.83 -2.12
CA HIS A 251 -7.71 -11.38 -2.11
C HIS A 251 -7.45 -10.32 -1.06
N PHE A 252 -6.23 -10.29 -0.53
CA PHE A 252 -5.87 -9.44 0.59
C PHE A 252 -4.36 -9.15 0.63
N LEU A 253 -3.99 -8.17 1.45
CA LEU A 253 -2.61 -7.91 1.85
C LEU A 253 -2.42 -8.31 3.31
N VAL A 254 -1.18 -8.67 3.64
CA VAL A 254 -0.74 -9.01 4.98
C VAL A 254 0.37 -8.06 5.38
N HIS A 255 0.12 -7.30 6.44
CA HIS A 255 1.14 -6.52 7.12
C HIS A 255 2.06 -7.47 7.89
N TYR A 256 3.31 -7.60 7.45
CA TYR A 256 4.32 -8.41 8.10
C TYR A 256 4.95 -7.66 9.28
N PRO A 257 5.09 -8.25 10.49
CA PRO A 257 5.63 -7.58 11.64
C PRO A 257 7.08 -7.18 11.40
N HIS A 258 7.37 -5.90 11.57
CA HIS A 258 8.72 -5.35 11.47
C HIS A 258 9.03 -4.52 12.71
N GLU A 259 10.30 -4.35 13.01
CA GLU A 259 10.72 -3.41 14.04
C GLU A 259 10.34 -1.98 13.62
N ARG A 260 10.03 -1.12 14.58
CA ARG A 260 9.76 0.28 14.28
C ARG A 260 11.04 0.92 13.76
N ASP A 261 10.93 1.63 12.65
CA ASP A 261 12.07 2.33 12.06
C ASP A 261 12.35 3.58 12.91
N THR A 262 13.23 3.42 13.92
CA THR A 262 13.47 4.47 14.92
C THR A 262 14.21 5.68 14.36
N SER A 263 14.78 5.62 13.17
CA SER A 263 15.57 6.71 12.59
C SER A 263 14.73 7.94 12.19
N TRP A 264 13.50 7.73 11.67
CA TRP A 264 12.59 8.81 11.23
C TRP A 264 11.38 8.99 12.14
N GLN A 265 11.10 7.98 12.97
CA GLN A 265 10.01 8.01 13.96
C GLN A 265 10.49 8.44 15.36
N LYS A 266 11.78 8.75 15.55
CA LYS A 266 12.26 9.39 16.77
C LYS A 266 11.64 10.78 16.86
N GLU A 267 10.60 10.87 17.67
CA GLU A 267 10.01 12.13 18.11
C GLU A 267 11.02 12.78 19.05
N GLU A 268 11.61 13.90 18.63
CA GLU A 268 12.21 14.83 19.60
C GLU A 268 11.07 15.47 20.38
N ASP A 269 11.16 15.43 21.72
CA ASP A 269 10.16 15.98 22.62
C ASP A 269 9.78 17.42 22.21
N GLY A 270 8.48 17.65 21.95
CA GLY A 270 7.93 18.94 21.51
C GLY A 270 7.74 19.11 19.99
N THR A 271 8.36 18.28 19.15
CA THR A 271 8.20 18.39 17.68
C THR A 271 6.94 17.71 17.13
N ALA A 272 6.39 16.72 17.84
CA ALA A 272 5.23 15.95 17.39
C ALA A 272 3.95 16.79 17.27
N ALA A 273 3.67 17.63 18.26
CA ALA A 273 2.50 18.52 18.24
C ALA A 273 2.58 19.54 17.10
N TRP A 274 3.76 20.14 16.90
CA TRP A 274 4.00 21.05 15.78
C TRP A 274 3.84 20.34 14.42
N LYS A 275 4.41 19.14 14.25
CA LYS A 275 4.25 18.33 13.02
C LYS A 275 2.78 18.02 12.75
N ALA A 276 2.02 17.63 13.78
CA ALA A 276 0.59 17.38 13.67
C ALA A 276 -0.18 18.65 13.26
N GLU A 277 0.14 19.81 13.84
CA GLU A 277 -0.46 21.09 13.45
C GLU A 277 -0.16 21.46 11.99
N GLN A 278 1.09 21.31 11.54
CA GLN A 278 1.45 21.55 10.14
C GLN A 278 0.74 20.59 9.19
N LEU A 279 0.62 19.32 9.58
CA LEU A 279 -0.10 18.31 8.81
C LEU A 279 -1.58 18.68 8.68
N LEU A 280 -2.24 19.10 9.76
CA LEU A 280 -3.63 19.55 9.72
C LEU A 280 -3.83 20.78 8.82
N LYS A 281 -2.92 21.78 8.91
CA LYS A 281 -2.95 22.94 7.99
C LYS A 281 -2.82 22.53 6.53
N LEU A 282 -1.93 21.59 6.24
CA LEU A 282 -1.75 21.05 4.89
C LEU A 282 -3.00 20.28 4.42
N VAL A 283 -3.62 19.50 5.31
CA VAL A 283 -4.86 18.78 5.05
C VAL A 283 -6.00 19.75 4.72
N ASP A 284 -6.13 20.85 5.46
CA ASP A 284 -7.13 21.89 5.20
C ASP A 284 -6.89 22.62 3.87
N ALA A 285 -5.64 22.95 3.56
CA ALA A 285 -5.24 23.53 2.28
C ALA A 285 -5.58 22.59 1.12
N PHE A 286 -5.20 21.31 1.22
CA PHE A 286 -5.52 20.28 0.25
C PHE A 286 -7.03 20.20 -0.01
N PHE A 287 -7.87 20.20 1.03
CA PHE A 287 -9.32 20.18 0.80
C PHE A 287 -9.87 21.41 0.12
N SER A 288 -9.32 22.57 0.42
CA SER A 288 -9.76 23.84 -0.17
C SER A 288 -9.45 23.89 -1.67
N GLU A 289 -8.45 23.15 -2.12
CA GLU A 289 -8.04 23.03 -3.53
C GLU A 289 -8.84 21.95 -4.29
N MET A 290 -9.46 21.00 -3.59
CA MET A 290 -10.12 19.86 -4.21
C MET A 290 -11.54 20.20 -4.69
N PRO A 291 -11.94 19.75 -5.90
CA PRO A 291 -13.31 19.93 -6.36
C PRO A 291 -14.30 19.18 -5.45
N SER A 292 -15.55 19.64 -5.42
CA SER A 292 -16.63 18.92 -4.75
C SER A 292 -16.77 17.51 -5.30
N SER A 293 -16.88 16.51 -4.41
CA SER A 293 -17.13 15.14 -4.84
C SER A 293 -18.48 15.02 -5.57
N PRO A 294 -18.54 14.33 -6.72
CA PRO A 294 -19.81 14.06 -7.42
C PRO A 294 -20.74 13.14 -6.61
N TRP A 295 -20.26 12.54 -5.53
CA TRP A 295 -21.00 11.61 -4.67
C TRP A 295 -21.46 12.23 -3.33
N GLY A 296 -21.31 13.55 -3.14
CA GLY A 296 -21.70 14.26 -1.90
C GLY A 296 -20.58 14.38 -0.85
N TRP A 297 -20.80 15.22 0.18
CA TRP A 297 -19.72 15.88 0.96
C TRP A 297 -19.30 15.22 2.29
N ARG A 298 -18.04 15.52 2.67
CA ARG A 298 -17.40 15.67 3.99
C ARG A 298 -18.39 15.51 5.17
N SER A 299 -18.27 14.44 5.96
CA SER A 299 -18.90 14.44 7.28
C SER A 299 -18.10 15.38 8.19
N ASP A 300 -18.80 16.38 8.70
CA ASP A 300 -18.39 17.43 9.62
C ASP A 300 -17.19 17.05 10.50
N TRP A 301 -16.08 17.78 10.30
CA TRP A 301 -14.91 17.78 11.17
C TRP A 301 -15.20 18.46 12.53
N ALA A 302 -16.35 19.12 12.70
CA ALA A 302 -16.57 20.11 13.77
C ALA A 302 -17.57 19.73 14.87
N ALA A 303 -17.93 18.45 15.04
CA ALA A 303 -18.78 18.04 16.17
C ALA A 303 -18.44 16.64 16.66
N THR A 304 -17.35 16.52 17.43
CA THR A 304 -17.21 15.72 18.68
C THR A 304 -15.79 15.86 19.20
#